data_AF-A0A2N2JPU7-F1
#
_entry.id   AF-A0A2N2JPU7-F1
#
_cell.length_a   1.000
_cell.length_b   1.000
_cell.length_c   1.000
_cell.angle_alpha   90.00
_cell.angle_beta   90.00
_cell.angle_gamma   90.00
#
_symmetry.space_group_name_H-M   'P 1'
#
loop_
_entity.id
_entity.type
_entity.pdbx_description
1 polymer ?
#
loop_
_entity_poly.entity_id
_entity_poly.type
_entity_poly.pdbx_seq_one_letter_code
_entity_poly.pdbx_strand_id
1 'polypeptide(L)'
;MIGVLVVVACAPALASGCSSGEGAAIGLVDAVGEVVFGGDAEASDADTSLVADTAVVADTAVVADTAVVADTAVVADTADTADSDAAVPDTDTDADVDTSAAADTSIDPDTGPPPVSSVGCADGTREGFADLTQFPAIAACGGAWDVPGIFAMPVSCDRAAGNTGTNADGVGCTVTDLCAEGWGVCLGRAKVLQSAGGCDGALVGATDPVFFTTQMSSTGAFACASGATATNDLFGCGNLGCDFTSNPTVANLCAPLVLSSHDLCKGLRNDRGCGDWCNHLGKYPDLPNAWSCGSDGSNEALNVTKSHPEQQGGVLCCRE
;
A
#
# COMPACT_ATOMS: atom_id res chain seq x y z
N MET A 1 -46.07 -31.54 -5.43
CA MET A 1 -44.74 -30.92 -5.22
C MET A 1 -44.73 -30.34 -3.82
N ILE A 2 -43.71 -30.68 -3.03
CA ILE A 2 -43.57 -30.27 -1.63
C ILE A 2 -42.94 -28.88 -1.64
N GLY A 3 -43.72 -27.84 -1.35
CA GLY A 3 -43.19 -26.49 -1.14
C GLY A 3 -42.52 -26.41 0.23
N VAL A 4 -41.22 -26.13 0.26
CA VAL A 4 -40.47 -25.92 1.50
C VAL A 4 -40.76 -24.51 2.00
N LEU A 5 -41.51 -24.41 3.10
CA LEU A 5 -41.72 -23.16 3.83
C LEU A 5 -40.50 -22.91 4.74
N VAL A 6 -39.64 -21.96 4.39
CA VAL A 6 -38.56 -21.50 5.27
C VAL A 6 -39.10 -20.35 6.13
N VAL A 7 -39.46 -20.66 7.38
CA VAL A 7 -39.76 -19.65 8.39
C VAL A 7 -38.48 -19.30 9.12
N VAL A 8 -37.94 -18.11 8.87
CA VAL A 8 -36.85 -17.56 9.71
C VAL A 8 -37.50 -17.04 10.99
N ALA A 9 -37.49 -17.86 12.04
CA ALA A 9 -37.90 -17.43 13.37
C ALA A 9 -36.74 -16.68 14.04
N CYS A 10 -36.93 -15.39 14.31
CA CYS A 10 -36.05 -14.63 15.18
C CYS A 10 -36.35 -15.07 16.63
N ALA A 11 -35.37 -15.65 17.32
CA ALA A 11 -35.51 -16.06 18.72
C ALA A 11 -35.43 -14.84 19.64
N PRO A 12 -36.29 -14.71 20.67
CA PRO A 12 -36.20 -13.61 21.62
C PRO A 12 -35.25 -13.99 22.77
N ALA A 13 -34.17 -13.25 22.94
CA ALA A 13 -33.40 -13.24 24.17
C ALA A 13 -33.04 -11.80 24.58
N LEU A 14 -33.84 -11.29 25.51
CA LEU A 14 -33.52 -10.36 26.60
C LEU A 14 -33.11 -8.90 26.26
N ALA A 15 -34.12 -8.05 26.48
CA ALA A 15 -34.08 -6.76 27.17
C ALA A 15 -33.62 -5.48 26.44
N SER A 16 -34.65 -4.67 26.14
CA SER A 16 -34.71 -3.21 26.29
C SER A 16 -34.22 -2.32 25.15
N GLY A 17 -35.16 -1.98 24.25
CA GLY A 17 -35.21 -0.66 23.60
C GLY A 17 -35.06 -0.66 22.08
N CYS A 18 -36.16 -0.90 21.36
CA CYS A 18 -36.32 -0.38 19.99
C CYS A 18 -37.74 0.16 19.85
N SER A 19 -37.84 1.48 19.67
CA SER A 19 -39.06 2.19 19.33
C SER A 19 -39.52 1.79 17.93
N SER A 20 -40.82 1.58 17.82
CA SER A 20 -41.58 1.24 16.62
C SER A 20 -41.38 2.21 15.46
N GLY A 21 -41.12 1.67 14.28
CA GLY A 21 -41.40 2.35 13.01
C GLY A 21 -40.59 1.79 11.86
N GLU A 22 -41.05 0.71 11.23
CA GLU A 22 -40.98 0.45 9.77
C GLU A 22 -41.55 -0.95 9.46
N GLY A 23 -42.42 -1.02 8.47
CA GLY A 23 -43.18 -2.22 8.11
C GLY A 23 -42.29 -3.32 7.54
N ALA A 24 -42.49 -4.56 8.01
CA ALA A 24 -41.89 -5.74 7.41
C ALA A 24 -42.58 -6.02 6.06
N ALA A 25 -41.87 -5.81 4.95
CA ALA A 25 -42.29 -6.26 3.64
C ALA A 25 -41.96 -7.75 3.46
N ILE A 26 -42.98 -8.57 3.15
CA ILE A 26 -42.83 -9.99 2.83
C ILE A 26 -42.79 -10.11 1.31
N GLY A 27 -41.64 -10.46 0.74
CA GLY A 27 -41.49 -10.81 -0.67
C GLY A 27 -41.59 -12.32 -0.89
N LEU A 28 -42.50 -12.77 -1.74
CA LEU A 28 -42.53 -14.14 -2.26
C LEU A 28 -41.78 -14.17 -3.59
N VAL A 29 -40.80 -15.07 -3.70
CA VAL A 29 -40.03 -15.30 -4.94
C VAL A 29 -40.63 -16.51 -5.65
N ASP A 30 -41.15 -16.31 -6.86
CA ASP A 30 -41.51 -17.43 -7.75
C ASP A 30 -40.28 -17.88 -8.57
N ALA A 31 -40.30 -19.14 -9.00
CA ALA A 31 -39.21 -19.91 -9.61
C ALA A 31 -38.69 -19.39 -10.97
N VAL A 32 -39.05 -18.17 -11.37
CA VAL A 32 -38.51 -17.48 -12.55
C VAL A 32 -37.72 -16.21 -12.22
N GLY A 33 -37.53 -15.88 -10.93
CA GLY A 33 -36.59 -14.84 -10.51
C GLY A 33 -37.04 -13.39 -10.78
N GLU A 34 -38.34 -13.13 -10.78
CA GLU A 34 -38.88 -11.77 -10.88
C GLU A 34 -39.38 -11.28 -9.51
N VAL A 35 -38.88 -10.13 -9.05
CA VAL A 35 -39.27 -9.50 -7.79
C VAL A 35 -40.32 -8.43 -8.10
N VAL A 36 -41.58 -8.67 -7.71
CA VAL A 36 -42.66 -7.69 -7.85
C VAL A 36 -42.89 -7.01 -6.50
N PHE A 37 -42.64 -5.70 -6.42
CA PHE A 37 -43.02 -4.88 -5.28
C PHE A 37 -44.44 -4.35 -5.49
N GLY A 38 -45.39 -4.82 -4.66
CA GLY A 38 -46.72 -4.23 -4.55
C GLY A 38 -46.67 -3.00 -3.65
N GLY A 39 -46.63 -1.80 -4.25
CA GLY A 39 -46.87 -0.55 -3.55
C GLY A 39 -48.30 -0.08 -3.80
N ASP A 40 -49.04 0.21 -2.72
CA ASP A 40 -50.36 0.85 -2.79
C ASP A 40 -50.19 2.29 -3.30
N ALA A 41 -50.45 2.50 -4.59
CA ALA A 41 -50.46 3.81 -5.24
C ALA A 41 -51.91 4.24 -5.53
N GLU A 42 -52.35 5.28 -4.82
CA GLU A 42 -53.56 6.04 -5.11
C GLU A 42 -53.49 6.66 -6.52
N ALA A 43 -54.63 6.63 -7.21
CA ALA A 43 -54.81 6.96 -8.61
C ALA A 43 -54.53 8.44 -8.96
N SER A 44 -53.84 8.69 -10.07
CA SER A 44 -54.13 9.82 -10.95
C SER A 44 -53.68 9.52 -12.38
N ASP A 45 -54.58 9.82 -13.32
CA ASP A 45 -54.47 9.60 -14.76
C ASP A 45 -53.24 10.26 -15.40
N ALA A 46 -52.54 9.54 -16.29
CA ALA A 46 -51.99 10.06 -17.55
C ALA A 46 -51.43 8.95 -18.44
N ASP A 47 -51.81 9.01 -19.73
CA ASP A 47 -51.25 8.27 -20.85
C ASP A 47 -49.71 8.34 -20.90
N THR A 48 -49.04 7.19 -21.01
CA THR A 48 -47.77 7.11 -21.76
C THR A 48 -47.51 5.68 -22.23
N SER A 49 -47.40 5.51 -23.54
CA SER A 49 -47.05 4.24 -24.19
C SER A 49 -45.60 3.86 -23.90
N LEU A 50 -45.37 2.71 -23.27
CA LEU A 50 -44.07 2.06 -23.21
C LEU A 50 -43.88 1.21 -24.47
N VAL A 51 -43.06 1.71 -25.40
CA VAL A 51 -42.44 0.88 -26.44
C VAL A 51 -41.17 0.31 -25.84
N ALA A 52 -41.12 -1.00 -25.65
CA ALA A 52 -39.94 -1.72 -25.20
C ALA A 52 -39.10 -2.13 -26.42
N ASP A 53 -38.06 -1.35 -26.73
CA ASP A 53 -37.01 -1.82 -27.64
C ASP A 53 -35.94 -2.55 -26.81
N THR A 54 -36.01 -3.87 -26.86
CA THR A 54 -34.96 -4.76 -26.35
C THR A 54 -33.86 -4.83 -27.42
N ALA A 55 -32.73 -4.17 -27.20
CA ALA A 55 -31.51 -4.38 -27.98
C ALA A 55 -30.44 -5.00 -27.07
N VAL A 56 -30.34 -6.32 -27.11
CA VAL A 56 -29.17 -7.06 -26.62
C VAL A 56 -28.08 -6.88 -27.67
N VAL A 57 -27.10 -6.01 -27.39
CA VAL A 57 -25.85 -5.96 -28.16
C VAL A 57 -24.80 -6.68 -27.33
N ALA A 58 -24.54 -7.93 -27.70
CA ALA A 58 -23.39 -8.68 -27.24
C ALA A 58 -22.23 -8.42 -28.21
N ASP A 59 -21.35 -7.47 -27.87
CA ASP A 59 -20.08 -7.33 -28.57
C ASP A 59 -18.99 -8.09 -27.81
N THR A 60 -18.78 -9.33 -28.26
CA THR A 60 -17.57 -10.09 -27.98
C THR A 60 -16.50 -9.66 -28.99
N ALA A 61 -15.65 -8.72 -28.62
CA ALA A 61 -14.45 -8.38 -29.40
C ALA A 61 -13.21 -8.93 -28.67
N VAL A 62 -12.82 -10.15 -29.05
CA VAL A 62 -11.47 -10.68 -28.80
C VAL A 62 -10.55 -9.99 -29.79
N VAL A 63 -9.75 -9.03 -29.32
CA VAL A 63 -8.58 -8.54 -30.06
C VAL A 63 -7.35 -9.13 -29.39
N ALA A 64 -6.82 -10.18 -30.01
CA ALA A 64 -5.50 -10.71 -29.73
C ALA A 64 -4.51 -9.99 -30.64
N ASP A 65 -3.77 -9.02 -30.08
CA ASP A 65 -2.56 -8.50 -30.73
C ASP A 65 -1.33 -8.99 -29.96
N THR A 66 -0.85 -10.15 -30.42
CA THR A 66 0.45 -10.70 -30.09
C THR A 66 1.52 -9.92 -30.86
N ALA A 67 2.13 -8.92 -30.23
CA ALA A 67 3.35 -8.29 -30.74
C ALA A 67 4.54 -8.80 -29.94
N VAL A 68 5.15 -9.89 -30.43
CA VAL A 68 6.49 -10.32 -30.03
C VAL A 68 7.48 -9.43 -30.77
N VAL A 69 8.08 -8.46 -30.08
CA VAL A 69 9.30 -7.79 -30.55
C VAL A 69 10.46 -8.40 -29.79
N ALA A 70 11.17 -9.28 -30.49
CA ALA A 70 12.44 -9.83 -30.05
C ALA A 70 13.56 -8.92 -30.56
N ASP A 71 14.10 -8.07 -29.69
CA ASP A 71 15.38 -7.40 -29.96
C ASP A 71 16.49 -8.27 -29.37
N THR A 72 17.02 -9.13 -30.24
CA THR A 72 18.26 -9.87 -30.03
C THR A 72 19.41 -8.96 -30.45
N ALA A 73 20.02 -8.26 -29.50
CA ALA A 73 21.31 -7.59 -29.72
C ALA A 73 22.42 -8.44 -29.11
N VAL A 74 22.96 -9.36 -29.91
CA VAL A 74 24.26 -9.98 -29.68
C VAL A 74 25.31 -8.93 -30.01
N VAL A 75 25.99 -8.41 -29.00
CA VAL A 75 27.28 -7.74 -29.19
C VAL A 75 28.35 -8.71 -28.73
N ALA A 76 28.94 -9.39 -29.70
CA ALA A 76 30.24 -10.02 -29.57
C ALA A 76 31.22 -9.16 -30.37
N ASP A 77 32.16 -8.54 -29.67
CA ASP A 77 33.45 -8.09 -30.18
C ASP A 77 34.35 -7.85 -28.96
N THR A 78 35.65 -8.11 -28.88
CA THR A 78 36.64 -8.95 -29.57
C THR A 78 37.96 -8.63 -28.82
N ALA A 79 38.80 -9.67 -28.62
CA ALA A 79 40.25 -9.65 -28.39
C ALA A 79 40.86 -9.22 -27.04
N ASP A 80 41.52 -10.22 -26.44
CA ASP A 80 42.80 -10.16 -25.74
C ASP A 80 43.79 -9.14 -26.32
N THR A 81 44.46 -8.41 -25.43
CA THR A 81 45.91 -8.19 -25.53
C THR A 81 46.55 -8.38 -24.18
N ALA A 82 47.45 -9.34 -24.12
CA ALA A 82 48.41 -9.58 -23.07
C ALA A 82 49.23 -8.32 -22.72
N ASP A 83 49.63 -8.21 -21.45
CA ASP A 83 50.98 -7.74 -21.14
C ASP A 83 51.55 -8.58 -19.99
N SER A 84 52.76 -9.08 -20.21
CA SER A 84 53.55 -9.88 -19.29
C SER A 84 54.95 -9.29 -19.25
N ASP A 85 55.41 -9.06 -18.02
CA ASP A 85 56.81 -9.00 -17.57
C ASP A 85 57.73 -7.89 -18.12
N ALA A 86 58.12 -7.00 -17.20
CA ALA A 86 59.48 -6.47 -17.18
C ALA A 86 60.01 -6.40 -15.73
N ALA A 87 60.67 -7.48 -15.31
CA ALA A 87 61.59 -7.45 -14.19
C ALA A 87 62.83 -6.62 -14.56
N VAL A 88 63.21 -5.68 -13.70
CA VAL A 88 64.56 -5.11 -13.65
C VAL A 88 65.05 -5.23 -12.20
N PRO A 89 66.16 -5.93 -11.95
CA PRO A 89 66.90 -5.80 -10.70
C PRO A 89 67.99 -4.75 -10.89
N ASP A 90 68.04 -3.71 -10.05
CA ASP A 90 69.33 -3.18 -9.64
C ASP A 90 69.27 -2.49 -8.28
N THR A 91 70.34 -2.75 -7.55
CA THR A 91 70.76 -2.26 -6.26
C THR A 91 71.15 -0.79 -6.32
N ASP A 92 70.74 0.03 -5.34
CA ASP A 92 71.68 0.54 -4.34
C ASP A 92 71.01 1.39 -3.26
N THR A 93 71.52 1.16 -2.07
CA THR A 93 71.52 1.96 -0.84
C THR A 93 71.61 3.47 -1.09
N ASP A 94 70.70 4.23 -0.47
CA ASP A 94 71.09 5.40 0.32
C ASP A 94 69.99 5.81 1.31
N ALA A 95 70.42 6.08 2.54
CA ALA A 95 69.62 6.57 3.62
C ALA A 95 69.29 8.05 3.36
N ASP A 96 68.01 8.43 3.43
CA ASP A 96 67.67 9.74 3.96
C ASP A 96 66.28 9.78 4.58
N VAL A 97 66.26 10.40 5.75
CA VAL A 97 65.11 10.68 6.59
C VAL A 97 64.41 11.90 6.00
N ASP A 98 63.16 11.77 5.54
CA ASP A 98 62.19 12.84 5.75
C ASP A 98 60.73 12.37 5.82
N THR A 99 60.15 12.69 6.96
CA THR A 99 58.74 12.70 7.32
C THR A 99 57.92 13.62 6.40
N SER A 100 57.12 13.05 5.51
CA SER A 100 55.78 13.59 5.20
C SER A 100 54.87 12.50 4.63
N ALA A 101 53.86 12.13 5.43
CA ALA A 101 52.80 11.23 5.04
C ALA A 101 51.90 11.91 4.00
N ALA A 102 52.17 11.67 2.71
CA ALA A 102 51.18 11.84 1.66
C ALA A 102 50.45 10.51 1.52
N ALA A 103 49.23 10.47 2.04
CA ALA A 103 48.31 9.36 1.82
C ALA A 103 48.04 9.23 0.33
N ASP A 104 48.53 8.13 -0.24
CA ASP A 104 48.20 7.63 -1.56
C ASP A 104 46.72 7.21 -1.56
N THR A 105 45.84 8.15 -1.89
CA THR A 105 44.44 7.86 -2.21
C THR A 105 44.38 7.31 -3.63
N SER A 106 44.69 6.02 -3.77
CA SER A 106 44.24 5.24 -4.90
C SER A 106 42.71 5.29 -4.92
N ILE A 107 42.18 6.12 -5.83
CA ILE A 107 40.78 6.07 -6.22
C ILE A 107 40.64 4.73 -6.95
N ASP A 108 40.12 3.73 -6.25
CA ASP A 108 39.64 2.49 -6.87
C ASP A 108 38.38 2.84 -7.69
N PRO A 109 38.41 2.78 -9.03
CA PRO A 109 37.25 3.06 -9.86
C PRO A 109 36.28 1.88 -9.97
N ASP A 110 36.48 0.79 -9.20
CA ASP A 110 35.63 -0.40 -9.24
C ASP A 110 35.00 -0.71 -7.87
N THR A 111 34.45 0.31 -7.21
CA THR A 111 33.42 0.02 -6.20
C THR A 111 32.17 -0.41 -6.96
N GLY A 112 32.04 -1.72 -7.17
CA GLY A 112 30.80 -2.34 -7.65
C GLY A 112 29.58 -1.82 -6.87
N PRO A 113 28.36 -2.02 -7.42
CA PRO A 113 27.16 -1.42 -6.86
C PRO A 113 27.11 -1.60 -5.34
N PRO A 114 26.78 -0.53 -4.59
CA PRO A 114 26.78 -0.57 -3.13
C PRO A 114 25.99 -1.77 -2.63
N PRO A 115 26.45 -2.41 -1.54
CA PRO A 115 25.79 -3.60 -1.01
C PRO A 115 24.35 -3.28 -0.66
N VAL A 116 23.41 -3.95 -1.34
CA VAL A 116 21.98 -3.82 -1.06
C VAL A 116 21.71 -4.21 0.40
N SER A 117 21.01 -3.34 1.13
CA SER A 117 20.64 -3.64 2.52
C SER A 117 19.75 -4.87 2.56
N SER A 118 20.04 -5.82 3.44
CA SER A 118 19.16 -6.98 3.66
C SER A 118 17.95 -6.64 4.53
N VAL A 119 17.98 -5.50 5.23
CA VAL A 119 16.93 -5.12 6.19
C VAL A 119 15.74 -4.50 5.48
N GLY A 120 15.96 -3.65 4.48
CA GLY A 120 14.92 -3.03 3.67
C GLY A 120 14.39 -1.68 4.16
N CYS A 121 14.49 -1.39 5.45
CA CYS A 121 14.26 -0.05 6.00
C CYS A 121 15.57 0.73 6.07
N ALA A 122 15.49 2.03 5.80
CA ALA A 122 16.65 2.90 5.65
C ALA A 122 17.47 3.06 6.94
N ASP A 123 16.81 3.10 8.10
CA ASP A 123 17.44 3.20 9.42
C ASP A 123 17.94 1.86 9.96
N GLY A 124 17.69 0.76 9.25
CA GLY A 124 18.17 -0.57 9.62
C GLY A 124 17.32 -1.29 10.67
N THR A 125 16.13 -0.79 11.02
CA THR A 125 15.17 -1.49 11.90
C THR A 125 13.88 -1.83 11.14
N ARG A 126 13.21 -2.92 11.53
CA ARG A 126 11.90 -3.30 10.97
C ARG A 126 10.83 -3.19 12.05
N GLU A 127 9.84 -2.35 11.81
CA GLU A 127 8.71 -2.13 12.70
C GLU A 127 7.55 -3.08 12.37
N GLY A 128 7.64 -3.82 11.28
CA GLY A 128 6.76 -4.93 10.94
C GLY A 128 7.43 -5.83 9.91
N PHE A 129 6.90 -7.03 9.70
CA PHE A 129 7.60 -8.07 8.93
C PHE A 129 9.03 -8.30 9.49
N ALA A 130 9.19 -8.27 10.81
CA ALA A 130 10.50 -8.22 11.46
C ALA A 130 11.35 -9.49 11.31
N ASP A 131 10.72 -10.64 11.05
CA ASP A 131 11.45 -11.89 10.79
C ASP A 131 12.05 -11.90 9.38
N LEU A 132 13.35 -11.66 9.28
CA LEU A 132 14.12 -11.65 8.02
C LEU A 132 14.13 -12.99 7.28
N THR A 133 13.96 -14.10 8.01
CA THR A 133 13.91 -15.44 7.40
C THR A 133 12.55 -15.68 6.75
N GLN A 134 11.49 -15.22 7.41
CA GLN A 134 10.13 -15.36 6.91
C GLN A 134 9.79 -14.32 5.82
N PHE A 135 10.33 -13.10 5.94
CA PHE A 135 9.99 -11.95 5.08
C PHE A 135 11.21 -11.32 4.41
N PRO A 136 11.98 -12.05 3.58
CA PRO A 136 13.23 -11.55 3.00
C PRO A 136 13.03 -10.45 1.93
N ALA A 137 11.81 -10.25 1.42
CA ALA A 137 11.51 -9.35 0.30
C ALA A 137 10.48 -8.25 0.61
N ILE A 138 10.10 -8.10 1.88
CA ILE A 138 9.25 -7.01 2.36
C ILE A 138 9.65 -6.61 3.78
N ALA A 139 9.57 -5.33 4.10
CA ALA A 139 9.75 -4.76 5.42
C ALA A 139 8.66 -3.72 5.68
N ALA A 140 8.17 -3.63 6.92
CA ALA A 140 7.38 -2.48 7.35
C ALA A 140 8.32 -1.51 8.07
N CYS A 141 8.42 -0.30 7.53
CA CYS A 141 9.35 0.73 7.96
C CYS A 141 8.58 1.89 8.58
N GLY A 142 8.81 2.14 9.87
CA GLY A 142 8.35 3.29 10.60
C GLY A 142 9.14 4.55 10.23
N GLY A 143 8.66 5.71 10.68
CA GLY A 143 9.31 6.99 10.40
C GLY A 143 8.37 8.08 9.94
N ALA A 144 8.92 9.27 9.75
CA ALA A 144 8.23 10.48 9.31
C ALA A 144 8.72 10.93 7.93
N TRP A 145 7.90 11.73 7.25
CA TRP A 145 8.25 12.44 6.02
C TRP A 145 7.36 13.67 5.89
N ASP A 146 7.92 14.76 5.36
CA ASP A 146 7.20 16.03 5.18
C ASP A 146 7.04 16.44 3.71
N VAL A 147 7.73 15.78 2.77
CA VAL A 147 7.50 15.96 1.33
C VAL A 147 6.25 15.17 0.94
N PRO A 148 5.14 15.83 0.57
CA PRO A 148 3.84 15.16 0.45
C PRO A 148 3.78 14.10 -0.65
N GLY A 149 3.01 13.04 -0.37
CA GLY A 149 2.58 12.04 -1.34
C GLY A 149 3.23 10.66 -1.20
N ILE A 150 2.61 9.65 -1.82
CA ILE A 150 3.06 8.24 -1.75
C ILE A 150 3.48 7.62 -3.09
N PHE A 151 3.30 8.32 -4.22
CA PHE A 151 3.61 7.76 -5.55
C PHE A 151 4.99 8.14 -6.04
N ALA A 152 5.79 7.14 -6.43
CA ALA A 152 7.00 7.25 -7.26
C ALA A 152 7.88 8.47 -6.94
N MET A 153 8.08 8.75 -5.66
CA MET A 153 8.86 9.89 -5.20
C MET A 153 10.35 9.54 -5.28
N PRO A 154 11.20 10.39 -5.88
CA PRO A 154 12.64 10.21 -5.80
C PRO A 154 13.11 10.38 -4.34
N VAL A 155 14.18 9.69 -3.98
CA VAL A 155 14.91 9.91 -2.72
C VAL A 155 15.28 11.40 -2.61
N SER A 156 15.03 12.02 -1.45
CA SER A 156 15.22 13.47 -1.28
C SER A 156 16.06 13.87 -0.07
N CYS A 157 16.27 12.98 0.89
CA CYS A 157 17.05 13.24 2.10
C CYS A 157 18.09 12.15 2.36
N ASP A 158 18.66 11.60 1.27
CA ASP A 158 19.70 10.57 1.30
C ASP A 158 19.33 9.33 2.15
N ARG A 159 18.03 8.98 2.18
CA ARG A 159 17.49 7.87 2.99
C ARG A 159 17.86 8.00 4.49
N ALA A 160 17.92 9.24 4.99
CA ALA A 160 18.18 9.50 6.40
C ALA A 160 16.94 9.33 7.30
N ALA A 161 15.76 9.10 6.69
CA ALA A 161 14.50 8.88 7.39
C ALA A 161 14.46 7.49 8.08
N GLY A 162 13.35 7.20 8.75
CA GLY A 162 13.19 6.04 9.62
C GLY A 162 13.00 6.49 11.06
N ASN A 163 12.31 5.73 11.89
CA ASN A 163 12.03 6.16 13.26
C ASN A 163 13.28 6.21 14.15
N THR A 164 14.27 5.38 13.84
CA THR A 164 15.60 5.42 14.47
C THR A 164 16.68 6.05 13.59
N GLY A 165 16.27 6.64 12.46
CA GLY A 165 17.13 7.29 11.48
C GLY A 165 17.77 8.59 11.97
N THR A 166 18.78 9.07 11.26
CA THR A 166 19.48 10.32 11.59
C THR A 166 18.63 11.58 11.32
N ASN A 167 17.61 11.46 10.46
CA ASN A 167 16.56 12.46 10.22
C ASN A 167 15.18 11.87 10.54
N ALA A 168 14.99 11.43 11.79
CA ALA A 168 13.75 10.78 12.22
C ALA A 168 12.50 11.67 12.08
N ASP A 169 12.65 13.00 12.15
CA ASP A 169 11.54 13.95 11.95
C ASP A 169 11.09 14.02 10.47
N GLY A 170 11.86 13.46 9.54
CA GLY A 170 11.49 13.36 8.13
C GLY A 170 11.54 14.68 7.36
N VAL A 171 12.28 15.68 7.87
CA VAL A 171 12.34 17.01 7.27
C VAL A 171 13.05 16.95 5.91
N GLY A 172 12.37 17.39 4.85
CA GLY A 172 12.82 17.30 3.47
C GLY A 172 12.83 15.87 2.91
N CYS A 173 12.29 14.88 3.63
CA CYS A 173 12.26 13.48 3.19
C CYS A 173 10.98 13.16 2.44
N THR A 174 11.08 12.31 1.43
CA THR A 174 9.93 11.63 0.83
C THR A 174 9.66 10.32 1.53
N VAL A 175 8.51 9.72 1.21
CA VAL A 175 8.19 8.36 1.66
C VAL A 175 9.23 7.31 1.21
N THR A 176 9.90 7.53 0.08
CA THR A 176 10.92 6.61 -0.47
C THR A 176 12.18 6.58 0.39
N ASP A 177 12.47 7.67 1.10
CA ASP A 177 13.60 7.77 2.02
C ASP A 177 13.48 6.84 3.24
N LEU A 178 12.29 6.28 3.52
CA LEU A 178 12.11 5.25 4.55
C LEU A 178 12.62 3.87 4.12
N CYS A 179 12.78 3.64 2.81
CA CYS A 179 13.28 2.39 2.28
C CYS A 179 14.80 2.46 2.10
N ALA A 180 15.49 1.34 2.33
CA ALA A 180 16.92 1.25 2.10
C ALA A 180 17.27 1.20 0.60
N GLU A 181 18.56 1.34 0.27
CA GLU A 181 19.04 1.14 -1.09
C GLU A 181 18.76 -0.30 -1.60
N GLY A 182 18.29 -0.42 -2.84
CA GLY A 182 17.76 -1.67 -3.42
C GLY A 182 16.32 -1.99 -3.01
N TRP A 183 15.67 -1.08 -2.29
CA TRP A 183 14.28 -1.17 -1.87
C TRP A 183 13.51 0.11 -2.21
N GLY A 184 12.23 -0.07 -2.48
CA GLY A 184 11.29 1.02 -2.72
C GLY A 184 9.95 0.75 -2.05
N VAL A 185 9.12 1.78 -1.95
CA VAL A 185 7.76 1.62 -1.41
C VAL A 185 7.02 0.62 -2.30
N CYS A 186 6.43 -0.42 -1.69
CA CYS A 186 5.71 -1.46 -2.40
C CYS A 186 4.65 -0.85 -3.33
N LEU A 187 4.60 -1.27 -4.59
CA LEU A 187 3.67 -0.70 -5.58
C LEU A 187 2.19 -0.96 -5.29
N GLY A 188 1.87 -1.90 -4.40
CA GLY A 188 0.50 -2.23 -4.01
C GLY A 188 0.31 -3.71 -3.76
N ARG A 189 -0.96 -4.14 -3.83
CA ARG A 189 -1.41 -5.49 -3.42
C ARG A 189 -0.64 -6.64 -4.06
N ALA A 190 -0.33 -6.56 -5.36
CA ALA A 190 0.32 -7.64 -6.09
C ALA A 190 1.75 -7.87 -5.60
N LYS A 191 2.50 -6.80 -5.31
CA LYS A 191 3.86 -6.89 -4.76
C LYS A 191 3.84 -7.39 -3.32
N VAL A 192 2.87 -6.98 -2.50
CA VAL A 192 2.71 -7.48 -1.12
C VAL A 192 2.40 -8.98 -1.12
N LEU A 193 1.48 -9.45 -1.98
CA LEU A 193 1.19 -10.88 -2.15
C LEU A 193 2.42 -11.65 -2.62
N GLN A 194 3.18 -11.11 -3.57
CA GLN A 194 4.39 -11.76 -4.06
C GLN A 194 5.47 -11.85 -2.97
N SER A 195 5.65 -10.81 -2.17
CA SER A 195 6.76 -10.73 -1.20
C SER A 195 6.49 -11.48 0.12
N ALA A 196 5.23 -11.59 0.56
CA ALA A 196 4.90 -12.22 1.85
C ALA A 196 3.60 -13.05 1.86
N GLY A 197 2.89 -13.15 0.74
CA GLY A 197 1.59 -13.83 0.68
C GLY A 197 0.43 -13.05 1.31
N GLY A 198 0.68 -11.88 1.91
CA GLY A 198 -0.37 -11.10 2.57
C GLY A 198 0.15 -10.08 3.59
N CYS A 199 -0.76 -9.62 4.44
CA CYS A 199 -0.49 -8.62 5.49
C CYS A 199 -0.19 -9.22 6.87
N ASP A 200 -0.24 -10.54 7.05
CA ASP A 200 -0.13 -11.18 8.37
C ASP A 200 1.17 -10.83 9.11
N GLY A 201 2.26 -10.61 8.37
CA GLY A 201 3.55 -10.23 8.93
C GLY A 201 3.62 -8.79 9.42
N ALA A 202 2.67 -7.92 9.09
CA ALA A 202 2.75 -6.49 9.43
C ALA A 202 2.71 -6.22 10.95
N LEU A 203 2.12 -7.12 11.74
CA LEU A 203 2.11 -7.02 13.20
C LEU A 203 3.28 -7.74 13.87
N VAL A 204 4.08 -8.49 13.12
CA VAL A 204 5.26 -9.21 13.65
C VAL A 204 6.37 -8.21 13.91
N GLY A 205 6.57 -7.85 15.18
CA GLY A 205 7.55 -6.86 15.63
C GLY A 205 6.99 -5.45 15.82
N ALA A 206 5.72 -5.23 15.49
CA ALA A 206 5.10 -3.92 15.54
C ALA A 206 4.69 -3.48 16.94
N THR A 207 4.81 -2.17 17.19
CA THR A 207 4.22 -1.54 18.36
C THR A 207 2.85 -1.00 18.00
N ASP A 208 1.81 -1.74 18.40
CA ASP A 208 0.43 -1.40 18.11
C ASP A 208 0.02 -0.03 18.68
N PRO A 209 -0.81 0.75 17.98
CA PRO A 209 -1.40 0.46 16.67
C PRO A 209 -0.52 0.89 15.49
N VAL A 210 -0.61 0.19 14.36
CA VAL A 210 0.17 0.48 13.15
C VAL A 210 -0.66 0.43 11.87
N PHE A 211 -0.31 1.32 10.94
CA PHE A 211 -0.73 1.30 9.55
C PHE A 211 0.51 1.43 8.67
N PHE A 212 0.71 0.51 7.75
CA PHE A 212 1.81 0.56 6.78
C PHE A 212 1.23 0.65 5.37
N THR A 213 1.38 1.82 4.76
CA THR A 213 0.83 2.06 3.42
C THR A 213 1.75 1.57 2.29
N THR A 214 1.21 1.55 1.09
CA THR A 214 1.89 1.20 -0.17
C THR A 214 1.68 2.34 -1.16
N GLN A 215 2.19 2.23 -2.39
CA GLN A 215 1.83 3.14 -3.48
C GLN A 215 0.45 2.82 -4.11
N MET A 216 -0.44 2.15 -3.38
CA MET A 216 -1.80 1.87 -3.80
C MET A 216 -2.78 2.82 -3.10
N SER A 217 -3.70 3.33 -3.89
CA SER A 217 -4.78 4.20 -3.46
C SER A 217 -6.05 3.79 -4.23
N SER A 218 -7.09 4.61 -4.23
CA SER A 218 -8.39 4.32 -4.83
C SER A 218 -8.84 5.46 -5.75
N THR A 219 -9.68 5.14 -6.72
CA THR A 219 -10.36 6.14 -7.57
C THR A 219 -11.64 6.67 -6.92
N GLY A 220 -11.85 6.40 -5.64
CA GLY A 220 -13.10 6.54 -4.91
C GLY A 220 -13.87 5.21 -4.81
N ALA A 221 -14.89 5.20 -3.94
CA ALA A 221 -15.75 4.03 -3.68
C ALA A 221 -15.00 2.73 -3.33
N PHE A 222 -13.81 2.86 -2.72
CA PHE A 222 -12.94 1.76 -2.33
C PHE A 222 -12.49 0.85 -3.48
N ALA A 223 -12.43 1.39 -4.71
CA ALA A 223 -11.90 0.69 -5.88
C ALA A 223 -10.39 0.92 -5.97
N CYS A 224 -9.61 0.05 -5.31
CA CYS A 224 -8.16 0.18 -5.32
C CYS A 224 -7.57 0.05 -6.71
N ALA A 225 -6.64 0.95 -7.00
CA ALA A 225 -5.88 0.99 -8.24
C ALA A 225 -4.46 1.51 -7.96
N SER A 226 -3.53 1.15 -8.84
CA SER A 226 -2.17 1.66 -8.82
C SER A 226 -2.03 2.81 -9.82
N GLY A 227 -1.30 3.85 -9.44
CA GLY A 227 -0.95 4.97 -10.33
C GLY A 227 -1.58 6.30 -9.93
N ALA A 228 -1.04 7.39 -10.47
CA ALA A 228 -1.31 8.76 -10.04
C ALA A 228 -2.75 9.27 -10.26
N THR A 229 -3.63 8.47 -10.88
CA THR A 229 -5.06 8.79 -11.05
C THR A 229 -5.93 8.20 -9.94
N ALA A 230 -5.42 7.25 -9.17
CA ALA A 230 -6.05 6.73 -7.98
C ALA A 230 -5.44 7.48 -6.81
N THR A 231 -6.10 8.52 -6.33
CA THR A 231 -5.52 9.46 -5.35
C THR A 231 -6.36 9.59 -4.09
N ASN A 232 -7.49 8.89 -4.03
CA ASN A 232 -8.41 8.92 -2.91
C ASN A 232 -8.12 7.79 -1.94
N ASP A 233 -7.99 8.10 -0.65
CA ASP A 233 -7.64 7.17 0.41
C ASP A 233 -6.27 6.50 0.25
N LEU A 234 -5.74 5.99 1.36
CA LEU A 234 -4.55 5.16 1.42
C LEU A 234 -4.96 3.74 1.79
N PHE A 235 -4.25 2.74 1.29
CA PHE A 235 -4.47 1.35 1.66
C PHE A 235 -3.18 0.71 2.17
N GLY A 236 -3.34 -0.17 3.17
CA GLY A 236 -2.19 -0.69 3.90
C GLY A 236 -2.46 -1.98 4.65
N CYS A 237 -1.40 -2.44 5.32
CA CYS A 237 -1.42 -3.52 6.29
C CYS A 237 -1.34 -2.95 7.72
N GLY A 238 -1.71 -3.76 8.72
CA GLY A 238 -1.59 -3.42 10.13
C GLY A 238 -2.87 -3.68 10.91
N ASN A 239 -3.18 -2.81 11.87
CA ASN A 239 -4.40 -2.88 12.68
C ASN A 239 -5.01 -1.50 12.99
N LEU A 240 -4.52 -0.45 12.32
CA LEU A 240 -5.05 0.91 12.35
C LEU A 240 -5.66 1.26 10.99
N GLY A 241 -6.84 1.89 10.99
CA GLY A 241 -7.59 2.19 9.77
C GLY A 241 -9.04 1.70 9.82
N CYS A 242 -9.80 2.04 8.80
CA CYS A 242 -11.10 1.42 8.52
C CYS A 242 -10.88 0.02 7.97
N ASP A 243 -11.44 -0.99 8.62
CA ASP A 243 -11.39 -2.37 8.14
C ASP A 243 -12.57 -2.63 7.20
N PHE A 244 -12.26 -2.85 5.92
CA PHE A 244 -13.24 -3.13 4.88
C PHE A 244 -13.19 -4.59 4.39
N THR A 245 -12.69 -5.52 5.20
CA THR A 245 -12.62 -6.95 4.83
C THR A 245 -13.98 -7.54 4.45
N SER A 246 -15.08 -7.04 5.03
CA SER A 246 -16.45 -7.47 4.70
C SER A 246 -17.01 -6.86 3.42
N ASN A 247 -16.36 -5.85 2.84
CA ASN A 247 -16.78 -5.22 1.59
C ASN A 247 -16.31 -6.07 0.39
N PRO A 248 -17.21 -6.57 -0.46
CA PRO A 248 -16.85 -7.46 -1.58
C PRO A 248 -15.98 -6.76 -2.62
N THR A 249 -16.15 -5.45 -2.86
CA THR A 249 -15.32 -4.69 -3.78
C THR A 249 -13.88 -4.61 -3.26
N VAL A 250 -13.70 -4.30 -1.97
CA VAL A 250 -12.37 -4.25 -1.34
C VAL A 250 -11.72 -5.63 -1.31
N ALA A 251 -12.48 -6.66 -0.95
CA ALA A 251 -11.99 -8.04 -0.97
C ALA A 251 -11.46 -8.44 -2.38
N ASN A 252 -12.12 -7.97 -3.44
CA ASN A 252 -11.75 -8.30 -4.81
C ASN A 252 -10.65 -7.40 -5.39
N LEU A 253 -10.64 -6.11 -5.06
CA LEU A 253 -9.78 -5.10 -5.72
C LEU A 253 -8.61 -4.64 -4.86
N CYS A 254 -8.72 -4.70 -3.53
CA CYS A 254 -7.73 -4.15 -2.61
C CYS A 254 -6.96 -5.25 -1.86
N ALA A 255 -7.58 -6.40 -1.59
CA ALA A 255 -6.96 -7.46 -0.80
C ALA A 255 -5.55 -7.82 -1.32
N PRO A 256 -4.55 -7.94 -0.43
CA PRO A 256 -4.68 -8.02 1.03
C PRO A 256 -4.75 -6.67 1.77
N LEU A 257 -4.69 -5.54 1.06
CA LEU A 257 -4.66 -4.19 1.63
C LEU A 257 -6.07 -3.71 1.99
N VAL A 258 -6.65 -4.31 3.03
CA VAL A 258 -8.06 -4.10 3.42
C VAL A 258 -8.28 -2.97 4.42
N LEU A 259 -7.20 -2.44 5.00
CA LEU A 259 -7.25 -1.27 5.86
C LEU A 259 -7.14 0.00 5.03
N SER A 260 -8.03 0.95 5.28
CA SER A 260 -8.08 2.23 4.58
C SER A 260 -7.92 3.43 5.51
N SER A 261 -7.32 4.50 5.00
CA SER A 261 -7.22 5.76 5.72
C SER A 261 -8.53 6.53 5.80
N HIS A 262 -9.48 6.31 4.87
CA HIS A 262 -10.67 7.13 4.65
C HIS A 262 -10.35 8.62 4.37
N ASP A 263 -11.31 9.36 3.80
CA ASP A 263 -11.24 10.81 3.59
C ASP A 263 -10.58 11.57 4.75
N LEU A 264 -9.57 12.36 4.40
CA LEU A 264 -8.74 13.20 5.29
C LEU A 264 -8.03 12.41 6.40
N CYS A 265 -7.60 11.18 6.11
CA CYS A 265 -6.96 10.25 7.04
C CYS A 265 -7.83 9.93 8.28
N LYS A 266 -9.16 10.02 8.19
CA LYS A 266 -10.05 9.83 9.36
C LYS A 266 -9.92 8.46 10.03
N GLY A 267 -9.65 7.42 9.26
CA GLY A 267 -9.32 6.06 9.71
C GLY A 267 -8.02 5.94 10.49
N LEU A 268 -7.09 6.90 10.33
CA LEU A 268 -5.77 6.89 10.97
C LEU A 268 -5.65 7.91 12.10
N ARG A 269 -6.69 8.71 12.33
CA ARG A 269 -6.71 9.84 13.24
C ARG A 269 -7.79 9.68 14.28
N ASN A 270 -7.63 10.33 15.43
CA ASN A 270 -8.69 10.41 16.42
C ASN A 270 -9.74 11.46 16.00
N ASP A 271 -10.39 11.21 14.86
CA ASP A 271 -11.50 12.03 14.36
C ASP A 271 -12.82 11.28 14.57
N ARG A 272 -13.64 11.80 15.48
CA ARG A 272 -14.98 11.26 15.80
C ARG A 272 -15.94 11.27 14.60
N GLY A 273 -15.59 11.92 13.50
CA GLY A 273 -16.41 12.07 12.31
C GLY A 273 -16.47 10.85 11.36
N CYS A 274 -15.72 9.77 11.60
CA CYS A 274 -15.71 8.60 10.71
C CYS A 274 -16.88 7.62 10.92
N GLY A 275 -17.69 7.82 11.96
CA GLY A 275 -18.76 6.88 12.33
C GLY A 275 -18.22 5.52 12.81
N ASP A 276 -19.13 4.57 13.03
CA ASP A 276 -18.82 3.26 13.63
C ASP A 276 -17.95 2.36 12.72
N TRP A 277 -17.75 2.71 11.46
CA TRP A 277 -16.95 1.93 10.49
C TRP A 277 -15.44 2.06 10.70
N CYS A 278 -15.03 3.15 11.36
CA CYS A 278 -13.70 3.30 11.89
C CYS A 278 -13.58 2.53 13.21
N ASN A 279 -13.26 1.24 13.12
CA ASN A 279 -13.11 0.33 14.26
C ASN A 279 -12.16 0.84 15.37
N HIS A 280 -11.34 1.85 15.10
CA HIS A 280 -10.42 2.40 16.09
C HIS A 280 -11.04 3.41 17.06
N LEU A 281 -12.18 4.05 16.75
CA LEU A 281 -12.73 5.11 17.61
C LEU A 281 -13.15 4.62 19.01
N GLY A 282 -13.39 3.31 19.17
CA GLY A 282 -13.53 2.68 20.49
C GLY A 282 -12.27 1.96 21.00
N LYS A 283 -11.34 1.62 20.11
CA LYS A 283 -10.15 0.81 20.42
C LYS A 283 -8.95 1.65 20.87
N TYR A 284 -8.79 2.85 20.32
CA TYR A 284 -7.66 3.74 20.55
C TYR A 284 -8.14 5.19 20.86
N PRO A 285 -8.71 5.43 22.05
CA PRO A 285 -9.34 6.72 22.40
C PRO A 285 -8.33 7.89 22.51
N ASP A 286 -7.05 7.58 22.75
CA ASP A 286 -5.95 8.55 22.90
C ASP A 286 -4.98 8.51 21.71
N LEU A 287 -5.46 8.09 20.53
CA LEU A 287 -4.63 7.94 19.35
C LEU A 287 -4.04 9.30 18.92
N PRO A 288 -2.71 9.47 18.86
CA PRO A 288 -2.09 10.68 18.36
C PRO A 288 -2.32 10.81 16.85
N ASN A 289 -2.39 12.02 16.33
CA ASN A 289 -2.59 12.27 14.90
C ASN A 289 -1.23 12.38 14.19
N ALA A 290 -0.61 11.23 13.84
CA ALA A 290 0.66 11.24 13.10
C ALA A 290 0.45 11.52 11.60
N TRP A 291 -0.67 11.06 11.05
CA TRP A 291 -0.99 11.13 9.62
C TRP A 291 -1.73 12.43 9.27
N SER A 292 -1.34 13.06 8.16
CA SER A 292 -1.99 14.25 7.60
C SER A 292 -2.21 14.08 6.11
N CYS A 293 -3.46 13.87 5.69
CA CYS A 293 -3.86 13.69 4.28
C CYS A 293 -4.17 15.02 3.54
N GLY A 294 -3.74 16.17 4.08
CA GLY A 294 -4.05 17.49 3.52
C GLY A 294 -5.49 17.95 3.75
N SER A 295 -6.05 18.72 2.82
CA SER A 295 -7.42 19.26 2.90
C SER A 295 -8.36 18.79 1.78
N ASP A 296 -7.86 17.97 0.85
CA ASP A 296 -8.62 17.44 -0.28
C ASP A 296 -8.86 15.94 -0.09
N GLY A 297 -10.08 15.59 0.29
CA GLY A 297 -10.53 14.22 0.49
C GLY A 297 -10.76 13.44 -0.81
N SER A 298 -10.13 13.84 -1.91
CA SER A 298 -10.06 13.06 -3.16
C SER A 298 -8.62 12.95 -3.69
N ASN A 299 -7.67 13.64 -3.06
CA ASN A 299 -6.26 13.70 -3.46
C ASN A 299 -5.31 13.41 -2.30
N GLU A 300 -5.76 12.64 -1.32
CA GLU A 300 -5.01 12.35 -0.09
C GLU A 300 -3.66 11.69 -0.37
N ALA A 301 -3.60 10.75 -1.32
CA ALA A 301 -2.36 10.06 -1.68
C ALA A 301 -1.30 10.97 -2.30
N LEU A 302 -1.68 12.17 -2.78
CA LEU A 302 -0.76 13.21 -3.26
C LEU A 302 -0.33 14.16 -2.14
N ASN A 303 -1.10 14.26 -1.06
CA ASN A 303 -0.92 15.26 -0.02
C ASN A 303 -0.47 14.66 1.32
N VAL A 304 -0.41 13.33 1.43
CA VAL A 304 -0.14 12.67 2.70
C VAL A 304 1.29 12.94 3.19
N THR A 305 1.38 13.34 4.46
CA THR A 305 2.61 13.43 5.25
C THR A 305 2.43 12.71 6.59
N LYS A 306 3.54 12.41 7.26
CA LYS A 306 3.54 11.80 8.59
C LYS A 306 4.60 12.46 9.47
N SER A 307 4.22 12.94 10.65
CA SER A 307 5.08 13.77 11.50
C SER A 307 5.63 13.09 12.76
N HIS A 308 5.03 11.98 13.20
CA HIS A 308 5.46 11.27 14.41
C HIS A 308 6.14 9.96 14.02
N PRO A 309 7.50 9.88 14.04
CA PRO A 309 8.23 8.73 13.50
C PRO A 309 7.86 7.40 14.16
N GLU A 310 7.80 7.40 15.49
CA GLU A 310 7.61 6.20 16.33
C GLU A 310 6.15 5.76 16.46
N GLN A 311 5.21 6.44 15.80
CA GLN A 311 3.78 6.23 16.03
C GLN A 311 3.07 5.82 14.75
N GLN A 312 2.11 4.90 14.87
CA GLN A 312 1.14 4.58 13.83
C GLN A 312 1.71 3.97 12.54
N GLY A 313 2.90 3.36 12.58
CA GLY A 313 3.51 2.66 11.46
C GLY A 313 4.25 3.60 10.48
N GLY A 314 4.04 3.39 9.18
CA GLY A 314 4.79 4.05 8.11
C GLY A 314 4.49 3.43 6.75
N VAL A 315 5.48 2.86 6.08
CA VAL A 315 5.32 2.25 4.75
C VAL A 315 5.81 0.82 4.65
N LEU A 316 5.30 0.11 3.66
CA LEU A 316 5.85 -1.17 3.24
C LEU A 316 6.93 -0.91 2.19
N CYS A 317 8.16 -1.34 2.49
CA CYS A 317 9.28 -1.35 1.56
C CYS A 317 9.42 -2.75 0.98
N CYS A 318 9.40 -2.85 -0.34
CA CYS A 318 9.60 -4.09 -1.07
C CYS A 318 10.92 -4.04 -1.83
N ARG A 319 11.59 -5.19 -1.90
CA ARG A 319 12.81 -5.32 -2.70
C ARG A 319 12.47 -5.16 -4.18
N GLU A 320 13.26 -4.36 -4.88
CA GLU A 320 13.09 -4.10 -6.33
C GLU A 320 13.30 -5.37 -7.15
#